data_AF-A0A0N5BWB0-F1
#
_entry.id   AF-A0A0N5BWB0-F1
#
_cell.length_a   1.000
_cell.length_b   1.000
_cell.length_c   1.000
_cell.angle_alpha   90.00
_cell.angle_beta   90.00
_cell.angle_gamma   90.00
#
_symmetry.space_group_name_H-M   'P 1'
#
loop_
_entity.id
_entity.type
_entity.pdbx_description
1 polymer ?
#
loop_
_entity_poly.entity_id
_entity_poly.type
_entity_poly.pdbx_seq_one_letter_code
_entity_poly.pdbx_strand_id
1 'polypeptide(L)'
;MSRIHEKQEEAFLKDQILNQLSSETAISYVGCLHARESERQETFLQNCEKKSIPITVPSLGINLNLKLSQYTISNDNCNVSFESKMIFNGIAVKWIGTINKFSLLGKGYFELDKEESEKQSQHWKDVAYYSDRIQRIKSTIL
;
A
#
# COMPACT_ATOMS: atom_id res chain seq x y z
N MET A 1 9.95 4.71 -17.88
CA MET A 1 9.18 3.51 -17.50
C MET A 1 9.57 3.18 -16.07
N SER A 2 8.63 3.29 -15.12
CA SER A 2 8.92 2.94 -13.72
C SER A 2 9.23 1.45 -13.67
N ARG A 3 10.48 1.11 -13.35
CA ARG A 3 10.95 -0.27 -13.31
C ARG A 3 10.44 -0.89 -12.02
N ILE A 4 9.43 -1.74 -12.16
CA ILE A 4 9.08 -2.70 -11.11
C ILE A 4 10.28 -3.63 -10.94
N HIS A 5 10.65 -3.94 -9.70
CA HIS A 5 11.80 -4.80 -9.42
C HIS A 5 11.52 -6.25 -9.88
N GLU A 6 12.47 -6.87 -10.56
CA GLU A 6 12.38 -8.30 -10.94
C GLU A 6 12.40 -9.22 -9.71
N LYS A 7 13.18 -8.84 -8.69
CA LYS A 7 13.33 -9.53 -7.41
C LYS A 7 12.69 -8.73 -6.29
N GLN A 8 11.36 -8.67 -6.26
CA GLN A 8 10.63 -7.80 -5.34
C GLN A 8 10.89 -8.11 -3.86
N GLU A 9 11.06 -9.39 -3.50
CA GLU A 9 11.33 -9.80 -2.11
C GLU A 9 12.69 -9.30 -1.61
N GLU A 10 13.75 -9.47 -2.39
CA GLU A 10 15.08 -8.93 -2.06
C GLU A 10 15.06 -7.39 -1.99
N ALA A 11 14.27 -6.75 -2.86
CA ALA A 11 14.14 -5.29 -2.87
C ALA A 11 13.37 -4.77 -1.64
N PHE A 12 12.31 -5.48 -1.21
CA PHE A 12 11.54 -5.16 -0.02
C PHE A 12 12.41 -5.15 1.24
N LEU A 13 13.25 -6.17 1.41
CA LEU A 13 14.15 -6.27 2.57
C LEU A 13 15.26 -5.21 2.59
N LYS A 14 15.66 -4.71 1.41
CA LYS A 14 16.71 -3.69 1.26
C LYS A 14 16.18 -2.26 1.36
N ASP A 15 14.90 -2.03 1.07
CA ASP A 15 14.28 -0.71 1.17
C ASP A 15 14.15 -0.29 2.64
N GLN A 16 14.76 0.84 2.99
CA GLN A 16 14.83 1.30 4.38
C GLN A 16 13.46 1.62 4.97
N ILE A 17 12.56 2.21 4.18
CA ILE A 17 11.23 2.62 4.65
C ILE A 17 10.36 1.39 4.82
N LEU A 18 10.32 0.51 3.81
CA LEU A 18 9.53 -0.72 3.87
C LEU A 18 10.01 -1.63 5.01
N ASN A 19 11.32 -1.74 5.21
CA ASN A 19 11.87 -2.53 6.31
C ASN A 19 11.48 -1.95 7.69
N GLN A 20 11.58 -0.62 7.88
CA GLN A 20 11.15 0.03 9.13
C GLN A 20 9.64 -0.12 9.39
N LEU A 21 8.84 -0.04 8.33
CA LEU A 21 7.38 -0.15 8.40
C LEU A 21 6.87 -1.59 8.24
N SER A 22 7.73 -2.59 8.22
CA SER A 22 7.32 -4.00 8.14
C SER A 22 6.78 -4.53 9.48
N SER A 23 7.18 -3.91 10.58
CA SER A 23 6.65 -4.17 11.92
C SER A 23 5.47 -3.26 12.24
N GLU A 24 4.59 -3.76 13.10
CA GLU A 24 3.43 -3.02 13.58
C GLU A 24 3.83 -1.66 14.18
N THR A 25 3.40 -0.58 13.53
CA THR A 25 3.78 0.79 13.86
C THR A 25 2.53 1.62 14.15
N ALA A 26 2.61 2.51 15.13
CA ALA A 26 1.51 3.40 15.50
C ALA A 26 1.17 4.37 14.35
N ILE A 27 -0.12 4.55 14.11
CA ILE A 27 -0.66 5.47 13.11
C ILE A 27 -1.83 6.27 13.65
N SER A 28 -2.13 7.39 13.01
CA SER A 28 -3.33 8.18 13.29
C SER A 28 -3.99 8.67 12.01
N TYR A 29 -5.32 8.78 12.05
CA TYR A 29 -6.09 9.36 10.95
C TYR A 29 -5.96 10.88 10.96
N VAL A 30 -5.64 11.46 9.81
CA VAL A 30 -5.35 12.90 9.67
C VAL A 30 -6.36 13.66 8.81
N GLY A 31 -7.52 13.07 8.53
CA GLY A 31 -8.60 13.80 7.86
C GLY A 31 -9.24 14.84 8.78
N CYS A 32 -9.56 16.01 8.19
CA CYS A 32 -10.30 17.10 8.84
C CYS A 32 -9.72 17.53 10.20
N LEU A 33 -8.40 17.76 10.31
CA LEU A 33 -7.73 18.08 11.59
C LEU A 33 -8.29 19.32 12.31
N HIS A 34 -8.91 20.26 11.60
CA HIS A 34 -9.51 21.47 12.18
C HIS A 34 -10.96 21.27 12.65
N ALA A 35 -11.59 20.15 12.30
CA ALA A 35 -12.94 19.82 12.68
C ALA A 35 -13.03 19.29 14.12
N ARG A 36 -14.24 19.28 14.68
CA ARG A 36 -14.50 18.69 15.99
C ARG A 36 -14.32 17.17 15.93
N GLU A 37 -14.06 16.56 17.08
CA GLU A 37 -13.79 15.12 17.16
C GLU A 37 -14.93 14.27 16.56
N SER A 38 -16.19 14.57 16.89
CA SER A 38 -17.35 13.85 16.34
C SER A 38 -17.43 13.92 14.81
N GLU A 39 -17.12 15.07 14.23
CA GLU A 39 -17.11 15.28 12.78
C GLU A 39 -15.93 14.53 12.13
N ARG A 40 -14.78 14.47 12.80
CA ARG A 40 -13.64 13.67 12.34
C ARG A 40 -13.93 12.18 12.36
N GLN A 41 -14.63 11.69 13.39
CA GLN A 41 -15.06 10.29 13.51
C GLN A 41 -16.05 9.92 12.39
N GLU A 42 -17.03 10.78 12.12
CA GLU A 42 -17.97 10.57 11.00
C GLU A 42 -17.24 10.60 9.65
N THR A 43 -16.38 11.60 9.44
CA THR A 43 -15.59 11.72 8.21
C THR A 43 -14.69 10.50 7.99
N PHE A 44 -14.10 9.96 9.07
CA PHE A 44 -13.30 8.74 8.98
C PHE A 44 -14.11 7.58 8.40
N LEU A 45 -15.33 7.35 8.88
CA LEU A 45 -16.22 6.31 8.36
C LEU A 45 -16.61 6.58 6.89
N GLN A 46 -16.93 7.83 6.53
CA GLN A 46 -17.20 8.21 5.14
C GLN A 46 -15.99 7.98 4.23
N ASN A 47 -14.78 8.18 4.74
CA ASN A 47 -13.53 7.94 4.01
C ASN A 47 -13.22 6.46 3.84
N CYS A 48 -13.64 5.60 4.79
CA CYS A 48 -13.65 4.15 4.61
C CYS A 48 -14.57 3.75 3.44
N GLU A 49 -15.79 4.29 3.38
CA GLU A 49 -16.75 4.03 2.30
C GLU A 49 -16.22 4.51 0.94
N LYS A 50 -15.60 5.70 0.90
CA LYS A 50 -14.91 6.24 -0.27
C LYS A 50 -13.60 5.52 -0.61
N LYS A 51 -13.16 4.58 0.24
CA LYS A 51 -11.91 3.83 0.13
C LYS A 51 -10.67 4.74 0.02
N SER A 52 -10.68 5.89 0.69
CA SER A 52 -9.58 6.86 0.68
C SER A 52 -9.32 7.36 2.09
N ILE A 53 -8.31 6.80 2.75
CA ILE A 53 -7.99 7.13 4.15
C ILE A 53 -6.61 7.80 4.23
N PRO A 54 -6.54 9.10 4.55
CA PRO A 54 -5.28 9.74 4.91
C PRO A 54 -4.86 9.38 6.33
N ILE A 55 -3.65 8.85 6.48
CA ILE A 55 -3.02 8.54 7.75
C ILE A 55 -1.65 9.21 7.87
N THR A 56 -1.16 9.30 9.10
CA THR A 56 0.24 9.60 9.39
C THR A 56 0.86 8.49 10.21
N VAL A 57 2.16 8.30 10.03
CA VAL A 57 3.03 7.47 10.87
C VAL A 57 3.91 8.42 11.69
N PRO A 58 3.52 8.77 12.93
CA PRO A 58 4.18 9.85 13.68
C PRO A 58 5.67 9.61 13.95
N SER A 59 6.07 8.36 14.20
CA SER A 59 7.46 7.99 14.50
C SER A 59 8.42 8.28 13.36
N LEU A 60 7.94 8.26 12.12
CA LEU A 60 8.75 8.50 10.92
C LEU A 60 8.41 9.84 10.23
N GLY A 61 7.38 10.55 10.69
CA GLY A 61 6.91 11.78 10.05
C GLY A 61 6.36 11.55 8.63
N ILE A 62 5.87 10.34 8.32
CA ILE A 62 5.38 9.97 7.00
C ILE A 62 3.87 10.14 6.93
N ASN A 63 3.37 10.74 5.85
CA ASN A 63 1.94 10.80 5.57
C ASN A 63 1.62 9.91 4.37
N LEU A 64 0.57 9.09 4.51
CA LEU A 64 0.11 8.19 3.46
C LEU A 64 -1.36 8.46 3.17
N ASN A 65 -1.71 8.62 1.89
CA ASN A 65 -3.10 8.61 1.46
C ASN A 65 -3.44 7.23 0.90
N LEU A 66 -4.07 6.40 1.73
CA LEU A 66 -4.32 5.00 1.42
C LEU A 66 -5.58 4.84 0.57
N LYS A 67 -5.43 4.17 -0.56
CA LYS A 67 -6.55 3.71 -1.38
C LYS A 67 -6.92 2.30 -0.98
N LEU A 68 -8.05 2.11 -0.30
CA LEU A 68 -8.39 0.83 0.28
C LEU A 68 -8.77 -0.19 -0.79
N SER A 69 -8.16 -1.36 -0.71
CA SER A 69 -8.56 -2.56 -1.45
C SER A 69 -9.72 -3.25 -0.73
N GLN A 70 -9.62 -3.36 0.60
CA GLN A 70 -10.61 -3.96 1.48
C GLN A 70 -10.67 -3.23 2.82
N TYR A 71 -11.84 -3.25 3.47
CA TYR A 71 -11.98 -2.85 4.87
C TYR A 71 -13.13 -3.61 5.54
N THR A 72 -13.05 -3.74 6.86
CA THR A 72 -14.09 -4.34 7.72
C THR A 72 -14.24 -3.50 8.98
N ILE A 73 -15.48 -3.21 9.35
CA ILE A 73 -15.81 -2.51 10.60
C ILE A 73 -16.28 -3.55 11.61
N SER A 74 -15.53 -3.70 12.70
CA SER A 74 -15.96 -4.54 13.82
C SER A 74 -16.72 -3.69 14.84
N ASN A 75 -17.95 -4.11 15.13
CA ASN A 75 -18.80 -3.42 16.10
C ASN A 75 -18.35 -3.68 17.54
N ASP A 76 -17.75 -4.84 17.82
CA ASP A 76 -17.41 -5.27 19.18
C ASP A 76 -16.23 -4.49 19.76
N ASN A 77 -15.20 -4.23 18.96
CA ASN A 77 -13.99 -3.51 19.39
C ASN A 77 -13.90 -2.09 18.81
N CYS A 78 -14.92 -1.67 18.05
CA CYS A 78 -15.00 -0.36 17.39
C CYS A 78 -13.82 -0.06 16.45
N ASN A 79 -13.13 -1.10 15.98
CA ASN A 79 -12.02 -0.96 15.08
C ASN A 79 -12.43 -1.14 13.62
N VAL A 80 -11.76 -0.39 12.75
CA VAL A 80 -11.80 -0.55 11.32
C VAL A 80 -10.48 -1.14 10.89
N SER A 81 -10.51 -2.38 10.41
CA SER A 81 -9.37 -3.04 9.79
C SER A 81 -9.43 -2.82 8.29
N PHE A 82 -8.29 -2.55 7.65
CA PHE A 82 -8.21 -2.21 6.24
C PHE A 82 -6.92 -2.66 5.59
N GLU A 83 -6.99 -2.84 4.29
CA GLU A 83 -5.87 -3.16 3.41
C GLU A 83 -5.81 -2.14 2.27
N SER A 84 -4.61 -1.71 1.89
CA SER A 84 -4.36 -0.88 0.71
C SER A 84 -3.19 -1.44 -0.10
N LYS A 85 -3.48 -1.97 -1.29
CA LYS A 85 -2.46 -2.44 -2.24
C LYS A 85 -1.86 -1.26 -3.03
N MET A 86 -0.54 -1.20 -3.15
CA MET A 86 0.16 -0.15 -3.89
C MET A 86 1.53 -0.59 -4.41
N ILE A 87 2.08 0.21 -5.33
CA ILE A 87 3.47 0.08 -5.77
C ILE A 87 4.30 1.13 -5.04
N PHE A 88 5.20 0.68 -4.17
CA PHE A 88 6.11 1.54 -3.43
C PHE A 88 7.54 1.31 -3.92
N ASN A 89 8.21 2.35 -4.44
CA ASN A 89 9.55 2.24 -5.03
C ASN A 89 9.71 1.08 -6.05
N GLY A 90 8.66 0.78 -6.82
CA GLY A 90 8.67 -0.33 -7.79
C GLY A 90 8.49 -1.72 -7.18
N ILE A 91 8.04 -1.82 -5.92
CA ILE A 91 7.76 -3.07 -5.20
C ILE A 91 6.25 -3.14 -4.94
N ALA A 92 5.62 -4.25 -5.28
CA ALA A 92 4.22 -4.48 -4.97
C ALA A 92 4.06 -4.81 -3.48
N VAL A 93 3.37 -3.94 -2.75
CA VAL A 93 3.16 -4.05 -1.32
C VAL A 93 1.69 -3.83 -0.98
N LYS A 94 1.30 -4.32 0.19
CA LYS A 94 0.03 -3.99 0.82
C LYS A 94 0.30 -3.35 2.18
N TRP A 95 -0.39 -2.25 2.44
CA TRP A 95 -0.49 -1.68 3.78
C TRP A 95 -1.65 -2.34 4.50
N ILE A 96 -1.38 -2.96 5.65
CA ILE A 96 -2.39 -3.55 6.52
C ILE A 96 -2.48 -2.70 7.78
N GLY A 97 -3.69 -2.27 8.13
CA GLY A 97 -3.88 -1.37 9.26
C GLY A 97 -5.18 -1.62 10.00
N THR A 98 -5.22 -1.14 11.24
CA THR A 98 -6.41 -1.09 12.07
C THR A 98 -6.45 0.23 12.81
N ILE A 99 -7.58 0.94 12.74
CA ILE A 99 -7.82 2.22 13.44
C ILE A 99 -9.12 2.11 14.23
N ASN A 100 -9.09 2.58 15.48
CA ASN A 100 -10.31 2.69 16.28
C ASN A 100 -11.15 3.89 15.80
N LYS A 101 -12.44 3.66 15.53
CA LYS A 101 -13.34 4.67 14.93
C LYS A 101 -13.62 5.88 15.83
N PHE A 102 -13.36 5.78 17.13
CA PHE A 102 -13.55 6.87 18.08
C PHE A 102 -12.25 7.60 18.38
N SER A 103 -11.19 6.88 18.78
CA SER A 103 -9.92 7.53 19.10
C SER A 103 -9.16 8.02 17.87
N LEU A 104 -9.47 7.50 16.68
CA LEU A 104 -8.78 7.82 15.41
C LEU A 104 -7.28 7.46 15.44
N LEU A 105 -6.90 6.61 16.39
CA LEU A 105 -5.57 6.05 16.55
C LEU A 105 -5.59 4.57 16.19
N GLY A 106 -4.45 4.08 15.75
CA GLY A 106 -4.34 2.72 15.28
C GLY A 106 -2.91 2.25 15.12
N LYS A 107 -2.78 1.15 14.38
CA LYS A 107 -1.52 0.53 14.05
C LYS A 107 -1.56 -0.04 12.64
N GLY A 108 -0.42 -0.08 11.98
CA GLY A 108 -0.30 -0.67 10.64
C GLY A 108 1.13 -0.99 10.27
N TYR A 109 1.27 -1.73 9.18
CA TYR A 109 2.55 -2.18 8.65
C TYR A 109 2.44 -2.49 7.15
N PHE A 110 3.58 -2.51 6.47
CA PHE A 110 3.72 -2.99 5.10
C PHE A 110 4.00 -4.49 5.08
N GLU A 111 3.40 -5.16 4.12
CA GLU A 111 3.71 -6.53 3.75
C GLU A 111 3.91 -6.61 2.23
N LEU A 112 4.74 -7.53 1.77
CA LEU A 112 4.89 -7.79 0.34
C LEU A 112 3.57 -8.35 -0.23
N ASP A 113 3.09 -7.80 -1.34
CA ASP A 113 1.98 -8.40 -2.08
C ASP A 113 2.54 -9.50 -2.98
N LYS A 114 2.67 -10.71 -2.43
CA LYS A 114 3.25 -11.86 -3.16
C LYS A 114 2.48 -12.18 -4.44
N GLU A 115 1.15 -12.10 -4.38
CA GLU A 115 0.29 -12.39 -5.53
C GLU A 115 0.55 -11.40 -6.67
N GLU A 116 0.56 -10.10 -6.35
CA GLU A 116 0.83 -9.06 -7.34
C GLU A 116 2.28 -9.10 -7.83
N SER A 117 3.24 -9.38 -6.94
CA SER A 117 4.65 -9.57 -7.27
C SER A 117 4.86 -10.71 -8.28
N GLU A 118 4.22 -11.86 -8.06
CA GLU A 118 4.30 -13.01 -8.97
C GLU A 118 3.67 -12.71 -10.33
N LYS A 119 2.47 -12.11 -10.34
CA LYS A 119 1.78 -11.69 -11.56
C LYS A 119 2.63 -10.72 -12.39
N GLN A 120 3.23 -9.74 -11.73
CA GLN A 120 4.09 -8.76 -12.40
C GLN A 120 5.39 -9.39 -12.90
N SER A 121 6.00 -10.30 -12.13
CA SER A 121 7.19 -11.04 -12.55
C SER A 121 6.91 -11.86 -13.82
N GLN A 122 5.76 -12.53 -13.89
CA GLN A 122 5.32 -13.25 -15.09
C GLN A 122 5.12 -12.31 -16.27
N HIS A 123 4.39 -11.20 -16.08
CA HIS A 123 4.17 -10.21 -17.13
C HIS A 123 5.49 -9.66 -17.71
N TRP A 124 6.49 -9.38 -16.87
CA TRP A 124 7.78 -8.90 -17.33
C TRP A 124 8.59 -9.95 -18.10
N LYS A 125 8.49 -11.23 -17.71
CA LYS A 125 9.11 -12.33 -18.48
C LYS A 125 8.51 -12.41 -19.88
N ASP A 126 7.19 -12.25 -20.00
CA ASP A 126 6.51 -12.26 -21.30
C ASP A 126 6.93 -11.06 -22.15
N VAL A 127 6.94 -9.85 -21.58
CA VAL A 127 7.38 -8.62 -22.27
C VAL A 127 8.83 -8.75 -22.75
N ALA A 128 9.73 -9.29 -21.91
CA ALA A 128 11.12 -9.52 -22.27
C ALA A 128 11.23 -10.51 -23.44
N TYR A 129 10.48 -11.62 -23.40
CA TYR A 129 10.43 -12.60 -24.47
C TYR A 129 9.94 -11.99 -25.80
N TYR A 130 8.88 -11.18 -25.77
CA TYR A 130 8.37 -10.51 -26.97
C TYR A 130 9.35 -9.45 -27.49
N SER A 131 10.00 -8.69 -26.60
CA SER A 131 11.03 -7.73 -26.97
C SER A 131 12.20 -8.40 -27.70
N ASP A 132 12.71 -9.50 -27.15
CA ASP A 132 13.77 -10.31 -27.77
C ASP A 132 13.36 -10.84 -29.14
N ARG A 133 12.13 -11.36 -29.27
CA ARG A 133 11.59 -11.80 -30.56
C ARG A 133 11.54 -10.67 -31.59
N ILE A 134 11.07 -9.48 -31.20
CA ILE A 134 11.00 -8.32 -32.08
C ILE A 134 12.41 -7.91 -32.53
N GLN A 135 13.39 -7.91 -31.62
CA GLN A 135 14.79 -7.60 -31.96
C GLN A 135 15.36 -8.61 -32.96
N ARG A 136 15.13 -9.92 -32.74
CA ARG A 136 15.57 -10.96 -33.67
C ARG A 136 14.94 -10.82 -35.05
N ILE A 137 13.65 -10.49 -35.13
CA ILE A 137 12.98 -10.27 -36.42
C ILE A 137 13.59 -9.05 -37.13
N LYS A 138 13.81 -7.94 -36.41
CA LYS A 138 14.43 -6.73 -36.96
C LYS A 138 15.84 -6.99 -37.49
N SER A 139 16.65 -7.81 -36.79
CA SER A 139 18.00 -8.14 -37.22
C SER A 139 18.08 -9.09 -38.42
N THR A 140 16.99 -9.78 -38.77
CA THR A 140 16.95 -10.72 -39.90
C THR A 140 16.40 -10.07 -41.19
N ILE A 141 15.74 -8.92 -41.08
CA ILE A 141 15.11 -8.20 -42.20
C ILE A 141 16.02 -7.07 -42.74
N LEU A 142 17.12 -6.76 -42.05
CA LEU A 142 18.21 -5.89 -42.49
C LEU A 142 19.44 -6.73 -42.85
#